data_AF-A0A6S7B3I2-F1
#
_entry.id   AF-A0A6S7B3I2-F1
#
_cell.length_a   1.000
_cell.length_b   1.000
_cell.length_c   1.000
_cell.angle_alpha   90.00
_cell.angle_beta   90.00
_cell.angle_gamma   90.00
#
_symmetry.space_group_name_H-M   'P 1'
#
loop_
_entity.id
_entity.type
_entity.pdbx_description
1 polymer ?
#
loop_
_entity_poly.entity_id
_entity_poly.type
_entity_poly.pdbx_seq_one_letter_code
_entity_poly.pdbx_strand_id
1 'polypeptide(L)'
;MRRVETYIGQQVYEYLFSAQAQYTMTGIAKVCSALFGSNGLVSGLACTPTSPATMALQIGPGEIYQTAPLEATNCGTLPADTAHSILKQGIQLGTNTTATFAAPGTSGQSINYLIEAQYQDLDLSLDPTSLLSPVVLQFYNAATPATPWSGPNDSGATSNNWRDGIVAYQIKAGTAATTGSQVTPSPDTGWIGLWVVTVPFGATTLTSSNIAQYTGAPVLPSGLLQSILTSNLTYGIDGGSANTIQAKFPIPVATPVDGMDVWVKIAAANTGATTFTPNPGVIAAAPVVGAAHAALQGGELVANGRANLIWRQDITSWVLIECTGGALQTAPAVAPGQAVQLQQVTGLVGNARNLRAYLAAAGTSLTITADEVAVKSALGGQSFLLANFNQTVSTVATGIGGVVGTALAANGFAGIYAAFNPTTGAQGAYIANANSPLPNVGAAPPSGWICTGLISVWPLNGSTQFVAGFQQDGALSIVGSTAVTASSVVTNQSTSIATVVPPNAKYISGLLSSTITAIGTAGITLASAAIPIGAVGNTISNTTGGSSNTSSFRDLMLQTAQTVFLTTTASAGGTWVVTAAITSYRIF
;
A
#
# COMPACT_ATOMS: atom_id res chain seq x y z
N MET A 1 -14.81 -20.25 42.31
CA MET A 1 -15.76 -19.83 43.39
C MET A 1 -15.88 -20.94 44.42
N ARG A 2 -15.79 -20.64 45.73
CA ARG A 2 -15.89 -21.62 46.84
C ARG A 2 -17.35 -21.94 47.17
N ARG A 3 -17.67 -23.22 47.38
CA ARG A 3 -19.03 -23.71 47.70
C ARG A 3 -18.96 -24.75 48.81
N VAL A 4 -19.99 -24.82 49.65
CA VAL A 4 -20.04 -25.79 50.76
C VAL A 4 -20.46 -27.16 50.21
N GLU A 5 -19.77 -28.21 50.66
CA GLU A 5 -20.12 -29.60 50.35
C GLU A 5 -20.75 -30.33 51.56
N THR A 6 -20.18 -30.14 52.75
CA THR A 6 -20.55 -30.89 53.97
C THR A 6 -20.54 -29.95 55.18
N TYR A 7 -21.59 -30.02 56.02
CA TYR A 7 -21.68 -29.24 57.26
C TYR A 7 -21.21 -30.03 58.49
N ILE A 8 -20.66 -29.32 59.48
CA ILE A 8 -20.11 -29.91 60.71
C ILE A 8 -21.12 -29.81 61.85
N GLY A 9 -21.32 -30.92 62.57
CA GLY A 9 -22.05 -30.93 63.84
C GLY A 9 -23.57 -30.67 63.74
N GLN A 10 -24.13 -30.67 62.52
CA GLN A 10 -25.57 -30.47 62.29
C GLN A 10 -26.05 -31.39 61.15
N GLN A 11 -27.28 -31.89 61.24
CA GLN A 11 -27.95 -32.56 60.13
C GLN A 11 -28.73 -31.50 59.34
N VAL A 12 -28.13 -31.01 58.26
CA VAL A 12 -28.73 -29.98 57.40
C VAL A 12 -28.78 -30.49 55.97
N TYR A 13 -29.85 -30.18 55.24
CA TYR A 13 -29.93 -30.56 53.83
C TYR A 13 -28.99 -29.67 52.99
N GLU A 14 -27.80 -30.18 52.67
CA GLU A 14 -26.68 -29.42 52.10
C GLU A 14 -27.02 -28.78 50.74
N TYR A 15 -28.01 -29.35 50.04
CA TYR A 15 -28.60 -28.80 48.81
C TYR A 15 -28.99 -27.33 48.96
N LEU A 16 -29.58 -26.91 50.08
CA LEU A 16 -30.09 -25.55 50.26
C LEU A 16 -28.99 -24.48 50.19
N PHE A 17 -27.74 -24.84 50.49
CA PHE A 17 -26.59 -23.94 50.44
C PHE A 17 -25.79 -24.09 49.15
N SER A 18 -25.52 -25.35 48.76
CA SER A 18 -24.78 -25.67 47.53
C SER A 18 -25.53 -25.20 46.27
N ALA A 19 -26.86 -25.35 46.21
CA ALA A 19 -27.67 -24.87 45.10
C ALA A 19 -27.68 -23.33 45.02
N GLN A 20 -27.80 -22.62 46.15
CA GLN A 20 -27.76 -21.16 46.15
C GLN A 20 -26.40 -20.61 45.67
N ALA A 21 -25.31 -21.26 46.09
CA ALA A 21 -23.97 -20.90 45.62
C ALA A 21 -23.80 -21.20 44.12
N GLN A 22 -24.36 -22.31 43.62
CA GLN A 22 -24.40 -22.63 42.19
C GLN A 22 -25.22 -21.60 41.38
N TYR A 23 -26.36 -21.14 41.87
CA TYR A 23 -27.14 -20.09 41.18
C TYR A 23 -26.37 -18.78 41.10
N THR A 24 -25.67 -18.39 42.18
CA THR A 24 -24.79 -17.21 42.18
C THR A 24 -23.67 -17.36 41.15
N MET A 25 -23.00 -18.52 41.12
CA MET A 25 -21.98 -18.85 40.12
C MET A 25 -22.53 -18.74 38.70
N THR A 26 -23.73 -19.27 38.47
CA THR A 26 -24.40 -19.24 37.17
C THR A 26 -24.71 -17.82 36.73
N GLY A 27 -25.21 -16.98 37.65
CA GLY A 27 -25.46 -15.56 37.37
C GLY A 27 -24.19 -14.81 36.97
N ILE A 28 -23.10 -14.99 37.73
CA ILE A 28 -21.80 -14.39 37.41
C ILE A 28 -21.27 -14.92 36.08
N ALA A 29 -21.33 -16.24 35.86
CA ALA A 29 -20.88 -16.87 34.61
C ALA A 29 -21.62 -16.33 33.38
N LYS A 30 -22.92 -16.02 33.48
CA LYS A 30 -23.67 -15.40 32.39
C LYS A 30 -23.23 -13.97 32.11
N VAL A 31 -22.95 -13.18 33.14
CA VAL A 31 -22.39 -11.83 32.97
C VAL A 31 -20.99 -11.89 32.35
N CYS A 32 -20.10 -12.73 32.89
CA CYS A 32 -18.75 -12.91 32.34
C CYS A 32 -18.80 -13.42 30.89
N SER A 33 -19.71 -14.36 30.57
CA SER A 33 -19.85 -14.86 29.20
C SER A 33 -20.40 -13.82 28.23
N ALA A 34 -21.24 -12.88 28.69
CA ALA A 34 -21.66 -11.75 27.87
C ALA A 34 -20.49 -10.78 27.57
N LEU A 35 -19.49 -10.70 28.45
CA LEU A 35 -18.33 -9.82 28.29
C LEU A 35 -17.18 -10.46 27.50
N PHE A 36 -16.90 -11.73 27.76
CA PHE A 36 -15.72 -12.44 27.26
C PHE A 36 -16.05 -13.47 26.16
N GLY A 37 -17.33 -13.79 25.96
CA GLY A 37 -17.77 -14.90 25.13
C GLY A 37 -17.71 -16.24 25.86
N SER A 38 -17.55 -17.33 25.11
CA SER A 38 -17.46 -18.71 25.64
C SER A 38 -16.06 -19.32 25.54
N ASN A 39 -15.14 -18.62 24.86
CA ASN A 39 -13.74 -19.04 24.73
C ASN A 39 -12.99 -18.85 26.04
N GLY A 40 -11.95 -19.65 26.25
CA GLY A 40 -11.09 -19.52 27.41
C GLY A 40 -10.38 -18.17 27.45
N LEU A 41 -10.33 -17.53 28.61
CA LEU A 41 -9.68 -16.23 28.83
C LEU A 41 -8.97 -16.21 30.18
N VAL A 42 -7.84 -15.53 30.27
CA VAL A 42 -7.10 -15.32 31.51
C VAL A 42 -6.94 -13.83 31.81
N SER A 43 -7.07 -13.46 33.09
CA SER A 43 -6.71 -12.14 33.59
C SER A 43 -5.70 -12.29 34.74
N GLY A 44 -4.58 -11.57 34.68
CA GLY A 44 -3.49 -11.71 35.64
C GLY A 44 -2.63 -12.94 35.38
N LEU A 45 -2.32 -13.72 36.42
CA LEU A 45 -1.48 -14.93 36.34
C LEU A 45 -0.09 -14.67 35.73
N ALA A 46 0.50 -13.54 36.10
CA ALA A 46 1.83 -13.14 35.63
C ALA A 46 2.89 -14.16 36.09
N CYS A 47 3.69 -14.64 35.14
CA CYS A 47 4.79 -15.57 35.44
C CYS A 47 6.10 -14.80 35.64
N THR A 48 6.68 -14.91 36.84
CA THR A 48 7.89 -14.20 37.24
C THR A 48 8.92 -15.16 37.85
N PRO A 49 10.23 -14.82 37.82
CA PRO A 49 11.24 -15.55 38.58
C PRO A 49 10.95 -15.56 40.08
N THR A 50 11.45 -16.58 40.80
CA THR A 50 11.51 -16.53 42.28
C THR A 50 12.49 -15.45 42.76
N SER A 51 12.38 -15.04 44.03
CA SER A 51 13.33 -14.14 44.69
C SER A 51 13.86 -14.78 45.99
N PRO A 52 15.14 -15.20 46.05
CA PRO A 52 16.15 -15.23 44.97
C PRO A 52 15.78 -16.14 43.80
N ALA A 53 16.38 -15.91 42.62
CA ALA A 53 16.10 -16.70 41.42
C ALA A 53 16.53 -18.15 41.58
N THR A 54 15.68 -19.08 41.14
CA THR A 54 15.89 -20.53 41.19
C THR A 54 15.46 -21.16 39.86
N MET A 55 15.52 -22.49 39.77
CA MET A 55 14.94 -23.26 38.66
C MET A 55 13.43 -23.46 38.78
N ALA A 56 12.73 -22.68 39.61
CA ALA A 56 11.27 -22.60 39.67
C ALA A 56 10.80 -21.16 39.38
N LEU A 57 9.54 -21.02 39.03
CA LEU A 57 8.89 -19.74 38.74
C LEU A 57 7.69 -19.53 39.65
N GLN A 58 7.26 -18.28 39.74
CA GLN A 58 6.09 -17.84 40.49
C GLN A 58 5.02 -17.37 39.52
N ILE A 59 3.82 -17.92 39.64
CA ILE A 59 2.63 -17.44 38.94
C ILE A 59 1.84 -16.63 39.95
N GLY A 60 1.75 -15.32 39.72
CA GLY A 60 1.06 -14.39 40.59
C GLY A 60 -0.46 -14.55 40.59
N PRO A 61 -1.18 -13.75 41.39
CA PRO A 61 -2.64 -13.82 41.47
C PRO A 61 -3.31 -13.51 40.13
N GLY A 62 -4.53 -14.03 39.96
CA GLY A 62 -5.32 -13.87 38.75
C GLY A 62 -6.42 -14.91 38.65
N GLU A 63 -6.96 -15.05 37.45
CA GLU A 63 -8.15 -15.84 37.19
C GLU A 63 -8.20 -16.40 35.78
N ILE A 64 -8.86 -17.54 35.63
CA ILE A 64 -9.16 -18.20 34.36
C ILE A 64 -10.68 -18.31 34.21
N TYR A 65 -11.17 -17.98 33.02
CA TYR A 65 -12.54 -18.18 32.61
C TYR A 65 -12.56 -19.27 31.56
N GLN A 66 -13.31 -20.34 31.79
CA GLN A 66 -13.37 -21.47 30.86
C GLN A 66 -14.73 -22.15 30.91
N THR A 67 -15.24 -22.54 29.75
CA THR A 67 -16.49 -23.27 29.67
C THR A 67 -16.32 -24.68 30.25
N ALA A 68 -17.14 -25.01 31.24
CA ALA A 68 -17.16 -26.31 31.89
C ALA A 68 -18.61 -26.72 32.24
N PRO A 69 -18.89 -28.01 32.47
CA PRO A 69 -20.16 -28.48 33.00
C PRO A 69 -20.58 -27.69 34.24
N LEU A 70 -21.89 -27.44 34.40
CA LEU A 70 -22.43 -26.76 35.57
C LEU A 70 -22.00 -27.49 36.85
N GLU A 71 -22.13 -28.81 36.90
CA GLU A 71 -21.46 -29.68 37.87
C GLU A 71 -20.95 -30.95 37.20
N ALA A 72 -19.63 -31.14 37.20
CA ALA A 72 -19.04 -32.36 36.66
C ALA A 72 -19.29 -33.58 37.57
N THR A 73 -19.35 -33.36 38.89
CA THR A 73 -19.54 -34.36 39.93
C THR A 73 -20.49 -33.81 41.00
N ASN A 74 -21.09 -34.70 41.81
CA ASN A 74 -21.96 -34.27 42.90
C ASN A 74 -21.22 -33.35 43.89
N CYS A 75 -21.84 -32.26 44.31
CA CYS A 75 -21.33 -31.31 45.31
C CYS A 75 -22.12 -31.49 46.61
N GLY A 76 -21.62 -32.33 47.54
CA GLY A 76 -22.43 -32.80 48.66
C GLY A 76 -23.67 -33.56 48.17
N THR A 77 -24.87 -33.11 48.54
CA THR A 77 -26.15 -33.68 48.07
C THR A 77 -26.66 -33.06 46.76
N LEU A 78 -25.97 -32.05 46.21
CA LEU A 78 -26.32 -31.47 44.90
C LEU A 78 -25.86 -32.45 43.79
N PRO A 79 -26.77 -32.95 42.94
CA PRO A 79 -26.39 -33.89 41.88
C PRO A 79 -25.52 -33.22 40.81
N ALA A 80 -24.74 -34.04 40.09
CA ALA A 80 -24.05 -33.59 38.89
C ALA A 80 -25.04 -33.08 37.82
N ASP A 81 -24.63 -32.05 37.07
CA ASP A 81 -25.33 -31.50 35.92
C ASP A 81 -24.30 -31.26 34.81
N THR A 82 -24.20 -32.25 33.94
CA THR A 82 -23.35 -32.22 32.74
C THR A 82 -24.12 -31.90 31.47
N ALA A 83 -25.44 -31.70 31.57
CA ALA A 83 -26.29 -31.30 30.45
C ALA A 83 -26.14 -29.80 30.15
N HIS A 84 -25.82 -29.00 31.17
CA HIS A 84 -25.56 -27.58 31.04
C HIS A 84 -24.07 -27.26 31.18
N SER A 85 -23.60 -26.31 30.38
CA SER A 85 -22.24 -25.75 30.48
C SER A 85 -22.31 -24.24 30.69
N ILE A 86 -21.43 -23.73 31.54
CA ILE A 86 -21.30 -22.31 31.85
C ILE A 86 -19.82 -21.90 31.82
N LEU A 87 -19.56 -20.61 31.61
CA LEU A 87 -18.20 -20.06 31.70
C LEU A 87 -17.80 -19.96 33.18
N LYS A 88 -17.15 -21.01 33.70
CA LYS A 88 -16.71 -21.06 35.09
C LYS A 88 -15.44 -20.22 35.31
N GLN A 89 -15.33 -19.67 36.52
CA GLN A 89 -14.21 -18.84 36.95
C GLN A 89 -13.35 -19.59 37.97
N GLY A 90 -12.10 -19.85 37.60
CA GLY A 90 -11.05 -20.35 38.48
C GLY A 90 -10.26 -19.18 39.04
N ILE A 91 -10.07 -19.12 40.36
CA ILE A 91 -9.47 -17.96 41.02
C ILE A 91 -8.21 -18.38 41.75
N GLN A 92 -7.14 -17.60 41.57
CA GLN A 92 -5.92 -17.69 42.36
C GLN A 92 -5.67 -16.35 43.06
N LEU A 93 -5.83 -16.33 44.38
CA LEU A 93 -5.59 -15.13 45.20
C LEU A 93 -4.13 -14.97 45.63
N GLY A 94 -3.37 -16.07 45.69
CA GLY A 94 -1.96 -16.08 46.10
C GLY A 94 -1.02 -16.32 44.91
N THR A 95 0.22 -16.69 45.24
CA THR A 95 1.22 -17.11 44.26
C THR A 95 1.31 -18.63 44.21
N ASN A 96 1.29 -19.20 43.01
CA ASN A 96 1.63 -20.60 42.78
C ASN A 96 3.12 -20.69 42.41
N THR A 97 3.88 -21.55 43.10
CA THR A 97 5.27 -21.83 42.73
C THR A 97 5.30 -23.10 41.88
N THR A 98 5.87 -23.01 40.69
CA THR A 98 5.97 -24.16 39.78
C THR A 98 6.87 -25.25 40.34
N ALA A 99 6.73 -26.46 39.81
CA ALA A 99 7.78 -27.47 39.96
C ALA A 99 9.11 -26.97 39.35
N THR A 100 10.21 -27.57 39.79
CA THR A 100 11.56 -27.23 39.30
C THR A 100 11.73 -27.69 37.85
N PHE A 101 12.16 -26.78 36.97
CA PHE A 101 12.50 -27.07 35.58
C PHE A 101 13.85 -27.80 35.51
N ALA A 102 13.97 -28.74 34.57
CA ALA A 102 15.23 -29.41 34.29
C ALA A 102 15.99 -28.69 33.17
N ALA A 103 17.31 -28.50 33.35
CA ALA A 103 18.18 -28.06 32.27
C ALA A 103 18.47 -29.21 31.29
N PRO A 104 18.66 -28.94 30.00
CA PRO A 104 19.03 -29.98 29.04
C PRO A 104 20.42 -30.55 29.36
N GLY A 105 20.66 -31.81 29.01
CA GLY A 105 21.90 -32.53 29.33
C GLY A 105 23.08 -32.26 28.38
N THR A 106 22.85 -31.62 27.23
CA THR A 106 23.85 -31.43 26.18
C THR A 106 24.23 -29.96 26.03
N SER A 107 25.53 -29.66 26.02
CA SER A 107 26.04 -28.31 25.81
C SER A 107 25.56 -27.71 24.48
N GLY A 108 25.21 -26.43 24.48
CA GLY A 108 24.68 -25.72 23.32
C GLY A 108 23.19 -25.93 23.05
N GLN A 109 22.50 -26.76 23.85
CA GLN A 109 21.06 -26.96 23.73
C GLN A 109 20.26 -26.10 24.71
N SER A 110 19.01 -25.83 24.33
CA SER A 110 17.95 -25.27 25.18
C SER A 110 16.68 -26.12 25.01
N ILE A 111 15.80 -26.06 26.00
CA ILE A 111 14.46 -26.68 25.95
C ILE A 111 13.40 -25.61 26.25
N ASN A 112 12.29 -25.64 25.50
CA ASN A 112 11.11 -24.86 25.83
C ASN A 112 10.15 -25.71 26.66
N TYR A 113 9.74 -25.20 27.81
CA TYR A 113 8.61 -25.72 28.57
C TYR A 113 7.38 -24.85 28.34
N LEU A 114 6.21 -25.48 28.19
CA LEU A 114 4.93 -24.79 28.20
C LEU A 114 4.31 -24.92 29.59
N ILE A 115 3.97 -23.79 30.21
CA ILE A 115 3.07 -23.73 31.35
C ILE A 115 1.66 -23.55 30.78
N GLU A 116 0.78 -24.49 31.09
CA GLU A 116 -0.62 -24.46 30.68
C GLU A 116 -1.53 -24.54 31.90
N ALA A 117 -2.73 -23.99 31.77
CA ALA A 117 -3.71 -23.93 32.84
C ALA A 117 -5.12 -24.31 32.37
N GLN A 118 -5.94 -24.80 33.29
CA GLN A 118 -7.37 -25.02 33.08
C GLN A 118 -8.16 -24.65 34.33
N TYR A 119 -9.46 -24.43 34.14
CA TYR A 119 -10.42 -24.47 35.25
C TYR A 119 -10.52 -25.88 35.82
N GLN A 120 -10.52 -26.01 37.15
CA GLN A 120 -10.83 -27.27 37.82
C GLN A 120 -11.69 -27.03 39.06
N ASP A 121 -12.73 -27.86 39.24
CA ASP A 121 -13.40 -28.01 40.54
C ASP A 121 -12.53 -28.90 41.42
N LEU A 122 -12.10 -28.38 42.58
CA LEU A 122 -11.29 -29.10 43.56
C LEU A 122 -12.03 -29.19 44.89
N ASP A 123 -12.28 -30.42 45.33
CA ASP A 123 -12.86 -30.69 46.63
C ASP A 123 -11.76 -30.66 47.70
N LEU A 124 -12.03 -29.96 48.78
CA LEU A 124 -11.08 -29.65 49.84
C LEU A 124 -11.68 -29.99 51.19
N SER A 125 -10.84 -30.57 52.05
CA SER A 125 -11.08 -30.62 53.49
C SER A 125 -10.36 -29.45 54.13
N LEU A 126 -11.10 -28.53 54.76
CA LEU A 126 -10.55 -27.38 55.46
C LEU A 126 -11.28 -27.16 56.78
N ASP A 127 -10.57 -26.85 57.86
CA ASP A 127 -11.18 -26.36 59.09
C ASP A 127 -12.11 -25.17 58.77
N PRO A 128 -13.41 -25.24 59.13
CA PRO A 128 -14.39 -24.20 58.81
C PRO A 128 -14.08 -22.84 59.44
N THR A 129 -13.22 -22.81 60.47
CA THR A 129 -12.87 -21.59 61.21
C THR A 129 -11.60 -20.95 60.67
N SER A 130 -10.53 -21.74 60.44
CA SER A 130 -9.25 -21.23 59.96
C SER A 130 -9.13 -21.23 58.43
N LEU A 131 -9.86 -22.10 57.72
CA LEU A 131 -9.80 -22.30 56.26
C LEU A 131 -8.42 -22.72 55.70
N LEU A 132 -7.52 -23.25 56.54
CA LEU A 132 -6.12 -23.47 56.17
C LEU A 132 -5.64 -24.91 56.28
N SER A 133 -6.26 -25.75 57.12
CA SER A 133 -5.77 -27.10 57.40
C SER A 133 -6.88 -28.15 57.19
N PRO A 134 -6.56 -29.34 56.65
CA PRO A 134 -7.50 -30.46 56.64
C PRO A 134 -8.06 -30.75 58.03
N VAL A 135 -9.35 -31.06 58.09
CA VAL A 135 -10.06 -31.27 59.35
C VAL A 135 -10.86 -32.56 59.29
N VAL A 136 -10.83 -33.31 60.40
CA VAL A 136 -11.74 -34.44 60.60
C VAL A 136 -13.06 -33.87 61.10
N LEU A 137 -14.10 -33.90 60.26
CA LEU A 137 -15.42 -33.38 60.63
C LEU A 137 -16.07 -34.31 61.67
N GLN A 138 -16.84 -33.72 62.59
CA GLN A 138 -17.69 -34.48 63.50
C GLN A 138 -19.09 -34.66 62.88
N PHE A 139 -19.58 -35.89 62.86
CA PHE A 139 -20.89 -36.24 62.33
C PHE A 139 -21.86 -36.61 63.47
N TYR A 140 -23.13 -36.27 63.30
CA TYR A 140 -24.16 -36.63 64.27
C TYR A 140 -24.32 -38.16 64.36
N ASN A 141 -24.19 -38.70 65.57
CA ASN A 141 -24.38 -40.11 65.85
C ASN A 141 -25.76 -40.33 66.50
N ALA A 142 -26.71 -40.82 65.71
CA ALA A 142 -28.07 -41.05 66.18
C ALA A 142 -28.19 -42.17 67.24
N ALA A 143 -27.24 -43.10 67.29
CA ALA A 143 -27.23 -44.19 68.26
C ALA A 143 -26.71 -43.74 69.64
N THR A 144 -25.72 -42.85 69.67
CA THR A 144 -25.19 -42.25 70.91
C THR A 144 -24.96 -40.74 70.74
N PRO A 145 -26.01 -39.91 70.90
CA PRO A 145 -25.94 -38.47 70.61
C PRO A 145 -24.90 -37.66 71.40
N ALA A 146 -24.45 -38.17 72.56
CA ALA A 146 -23.39 -37.55 73.36
C ALA A 146 -21.97 -37.75 72.80
N THR A 147 -21.81 -38.66 71.82
CA THR A 147 -20.51 -39.02 71.21
C THR A 147 -20.62 -38.94 69.68
N PRO A 148 -20.36 -37.77 69.08
CA PRO A 148 -20.34 -37.63 67.62
C PRO A 148 -19.34 -38.59 66.98
N TRP A 149 -19.62 -39.03 65.76
CA TRP A 149 -18.65 -39.79 64.97
C TRP A 149 -17.50 -38.89 64.52
N SER A 150 -16.28 -39.42 64.53
CA SER A 150 -15.09 -38.74 64.02
C SER A 150 -14.81 -39.17 62.58
N GLY A 151 -15.10 -38.29 61.62
CA GLY A 151 -14.98 -38.60 60.20
C GLY A 151 -16.13 -39.50 59.68
N PRO A 152 -16.18 -39.76 58.36
CA PRO A 152 -17.23 -40.59 57.77
C PRO A 152 -17.21 -42.00 58.37
N ASN A 153 -18.37 -42.51 58.78
CA ASN A 153 -18.52 -43.83 59.41
C ASN A 153 -17.59 -44.05 60.62
N ASP A 154 -17.27 -42.98 61.37
CA ASP A 154 -16.37 -43.01 62.53
C ASP A 154 -14.94 -43.50 62.23
N SER A 155 -14.50 -43.34 60.97
CA SER A 155 -13.21 -43.85 60.49
C SER A 155 -11.98 -43.03 60.91
N GLY A 156 -12.19 -41.83 61.47
CA GLY A 156 -11.12 -40.86 61.73
C GLY A 156 -10.55 -40.18 60.49
N ALA A 157 -11.08 -40.46 59.29
CA ALA A 157 -10.66 -39.84 58.04
C ALA A 157 -11.21 -38.41 57.89
N THR A 158 -10.48 -37.57 57.16
CA THR A 158 -10.95 -36.24 56.76
C THR A 158 -12.07 -36.34 55.74
N SER A 159 -13.00 -35.38 55.78
CA SER A 159 -14.05 -35.24 54.75
C SER A 159 -13.89 -33.91 54.01
N ASN A 160 -14.22 -33.91 52.73
CA ASN A 160 -14.33 -32.67 51.97
C ASN A 160 -15.55 -31.89 52.45
N ASN A 161 -15.36 -30.59 52.66
CA ASN A 161 -16.41 -29.68 53.09
C ASN A 161 -16.51 -28.43 52.22
N TRP A 162 -15.57 -28.24 51.28
CA TRP A 162 -15.58 -27.15 50.33
C TRP A 162 -15.23 -27.63 48.93
N ARG A 163 -15.86 -27.03 47.92
CA ARG A 163 -15.47 -27.13 46.51
C ARG A 163 -15.04 -25.78 46.00
N ASP A 164 -13.79 -25.70 45.54
CA ASP A 164 -13.23 -24.50 44.95
C ASP A 164 -13.10 -24.64 43.43
N GLY A 165 -13.56 -23.63 42.70
CA GLY A 165 -13.10 -23.40 41.33
C GLY A 165 -11.70 -22.80 41.34
N ILE A 166 -10.69 -23.59 40.99
CA ILE A 166 -9.27 -23.21 41.01
C ILE A 166 -8.71 -23.03 39.60
N VAL A 167 -7.51 -22.43 39.54
CA VAL A 167 -6.63 -22.53 38.37
C VAL A 167 -5.73 -23.76 38.58
N ALA A 168 -5.91 -24.79 37.79
CA ALA A 168 -5.02 -25.95 37.77
C ALA A 168 -3.90 -25.70 36.75
N TYR A 169 -2.66 -26.06 37.09
CA TYR A 169 -1.49 -25.89 36.22
C TYR A 169 -0.85 -27.22 35.86
N GLN A 170 -0.28 -27.27 34.65
CA GLN A 170 0.59 -28.34 34.19
C GLN A 170 1.82 -27.73 33.49
N ILE A 171 2.96 -28.41 33.60
CA ILE A 171 4.18 -28.05 32.87
C ILE A 171 4.47 -29.15 31.86
N LYS A 172 4.55 -28.77 30.59
CA LYS A 172 4.82 -29.68 29.48
C LYS A 172 6.22 -29.42 28.93
N ALA A 173 7.05 -30.44 28.97
CA ALA A 173 8.40 -30.39 28.43
C ALA A 173 8.39 -30.51 26.90
N GLY A 174 9.10 -29.61 26.22
CA GLY A 174 9.41 -29.77 24.80
C GLY A 174 10.56 -30.75 24.56
N THR A 175 11.08 -30.75 23.34
CA THR A 175 12.32 -31.47 23.01
C THR A 175 13.50 -30.51 23.08
N ALA A 176 14.56 -30.89 23.81
CA ALA A 176 15.80 -30.12 23.82
C ALA A 176 16.43 -30.10 22.41
N ALA A 177 16.82 -28.93 21.94
CA ALA A 177 17.45 -28.75 20.64
C ALA A 177 18.52 -27.66 20.73
N THR A 178 19.31 -27.48 19.67
CA THR A 178 20.24 -26.35 19.56
C THR A 178 19.53 -25.05 19.92
N THR A 179 20.15 -24.24 20.80
CA THR A 179 19.58 -22.97 21.25
C THR A 179 19.19 -22.10 20.04
N GLY A 180 17.92 -21.69 20.00
CA GLY A 180 17.30 -20.96 18.89
C GLY A 180 16.46 -21.83 17.95
N SER A 181 16.54 -23.16 18.04
CA SER A 181 15.78 -24.11 17.22
C SER A 181 14.85 -25.03 18.03
N GLN A 182 14.77 -24.84 19.34
CA GLN A 182 13.86 -25.59 20.20
C GLN A 182 12.40 -25.25 19.88
N VAL A 183 11.54 -26.27 19.88
CA VAL A 183 10.11 -26.15 19.57
C VAL A 183 9.31 -26.19 20.87
N THR A 184 8.42 -25.21 21.04
CA THR A 184 7.46 -25.21 22.15
C THR A 184 6.39 -26.28 21.91
N PRO A 185 6.10 -27.16 22.90
CA PRO A 185 5.02 -28.13 22.76
C PRO A 185 3.66 -27.43 22.66
N SER A 186 2.69 -28.05 21.99
CA SER A 186 1.31 -27.54 21.94
C SER A 186 0.58 -27.79 23.27
N PRO A 187 -0.38 -26.92 23.66
CA PRO A 187 -1.26 -27.17 24.80
C PRO A 187 -2.05 -28.48 24.65
N ASP A 188 -2.38 -29.10 25.77
CA ASP A 188 -3.25 -30.27 25.82
C ASP A 188 -4.71 -29.90 25.51
N THR A 189 -5.51 -30.88 25.10
CA THR A 189 -6.94 -30.65 24.83
C THR A 189 -7.64 -30.23 26.13
N GLY A 190 -8.32 -29.10 26.11
CA GLY A 190 -8.96 -28.52 27.29
C GLY A 190 -8.03 -27.66 28.16
N TRP A 191 -6.75 -27.54 27.82
CA TRP A 191 -5.80 -26.69 28.52
C TRP A 191 -5.48 -25.42 27.71
N ILE A 192 -5.26 -24.32 28.43
CA ILE A 192 -4.86 -23.04 27.86
C ILE A 192 -3.37 -22.85 28.09
N GLY A 193 -2.57 -22.83 27.03
CA GLY A 193 -1.16 -22.48 27.12
C GLY A 193 -0.98 -21.02 27.52
N LEU A 194 -0.21 -20.75 28.58
CA LEU A 194 -0.01 -19.40 29.12
C LEU A 194 1.39 -18.86 28.84
N TRP A 195 2.42 -19.60 29.26
CA TRP A 195 3.80 -19.14 29.27
C TRP A 195 4.74 -20.18 28.69
N VAL A 196 5.77 -19.70 27.99
CA VAL A 196 6.88 -20.49 27.47
C VAL A 196 8.12 -20.14 28.28
N VAL A 197 8.78 -21.16 28.81
CA VAL A 197 10.01 -21.02 29.59
C VAL A 197 11.16 -21.66 28.80
N THR A 198 12.10 -20.85 28.34
CA THR A 198 13.30 -21.31 27.63
C THR A 198 14.42 -21.56 28.64
N VAL A 199 14.77 -22.83 28.84
CA VAL A 199 15.80 -23.25 29.79
C VAL A 199 17.07 -23.67 29.01
N PRO A 200 18.18 -22.93 29.13
CA PRO A 200 19.43 -23.28 28.48
C PRO A 200 20.22 -24.33 29.26
N PHE A 201 21.14 -25.02 28.57
CA PHE A 201 22.11 -25.92 29.19
C PHE A 201 22.86 -25.23 30.34
N GLY A 202 23.00 -25.95 31.46
CA GLY A 202 23.74 -25.48 32.63
C GLY A 202 23.04 -24.39 33.44
N ALA A 203 21.78 -24.04 33.14
CA ALA A 203 21.02 -23.09 33.93
C ALA A 203 20.84 -23.59 35.38
N THR A 204 21.12 -22.71 36.35
CA THR A 204 20.84 -22.93 37.78
C THR A 204 19.81 -21.95 38.33
N THR A 205 19.45 -20.93 37.54
CA THR A 205 18.44 -19.92 37.84
C THR A 205 17.71 -19.52 36.56
N LEU A 206 16.45 -19.12 36.69
CA LEU A 206 15.64 -18.55 35.61
C LEU A 206 15.39 -17.08 35.88
N THR A 207 15.45 -16.27 34.84
CA THR A 207 15.20 -14.82 34.89
C THR A 207 14.07 -14.44 33.93
N SER A 208 13.65 -13.17 33.93
CA SER A 208 12.57 -12.71 33.04
C SER A 208 12.89 -12.90 31.55
N SER A 209 14.17 -12.95 31.15
CA SER A 209 14.55 -13.21 29.75
C SER A 209 14.29 -14.66 29.31
N ASN A 210 14.12 -15.57 30.26
CA ASN A 210 13.76 -16.97 29.99
C ASN A 210 12.25 -17.16 29.80
N ILE A 211 11.43 -16.16 30.10
CA ILE A 211 9.97 -16.25 30.15
C ILE A 211 9.37 -15.45 29.00
N ALA A 212 8.50 -16.07 28.22
CA ALA A 212 7.73 -15.41 27.18
C ALA A 212 6.26 -15.86 27.25
N GLN A 213 5.32 -15.00 26.89
CA GLN A 213 3.92 -15.42 26.75
C GLN A 213 3.80 -16.41 25.59
N TYR A 214 2.98 -17.45 25.76
CA TYR A 214 2.67 -18.37 24.67
C TYR A 214 1.95 -17.63 23.55
N THR A 215 2.35 -17.86 22.29
CA THR A 215 1.87 -17.09 21.12
C THR A 215 0.35 -17.13 20.94
N GLY A 216 -0.34 -18.15 21.47
CA GLY A 216 -1.80 -18.28 21.43
C GLY A 216 -2.50 -18.02 22.76
N ALA A 217 -1.82 -17.49 23.77
CA ALA A 217 -2.39 -17.34 25.11
C ALA A 217 -3.43 -16.20 25.15
N PRO A 218 -4.70 -16.47 25.49
CA PRO A 218 -5.76 -15.47 25.57
C PRO A 218 -5.69 -14.72 26.92
N VAL A 219 -4.60 -13.98 27.15
CA VAL A 219 -4.37 -13.23 28.39
C VAL A 219 -4.70 -11.76 28.15
N LEU A 220 -5.58 -11.20 28.99
CA LEU A 220 -5.87 -9.78 28.96
C LEU A 220 -4.63 -8.96 29.39
N PRO A 221 -4.20 -7.97 28.58
CA PRO A 221 -3.03 -7.15 28.90
C PRO A 221 -3.29 -6.17 30.05
N SER A 222 -4.55 -5.80 30.31
CA SER A 222 -5.00 -5.01 31.45
C SER A 222 -6.47 -5.30 31.75
N GLY A 223 -7.07 -4.64 32.75
CA GLY A 223 -8.51 -4.77 33.00
C GLY A 223 -9.35 -4.47 31.74
N LEU A 224 -10.48 -5.16 31.57
CA LEU A 224 -11.29 -5.09 30.34
C LEU A 224 -11.64 -3.64 29.93
N LEU A 225 -12.12 -2.83 30.87
CA LEU A 225 -12.47 -1.42 30.60
C LEU A 225 -11.27 -0.60 30.13
N GLN A 226 -10.10 -0.79 30.77
CA GLN A 226 -8.87 -0.11 30.37
C GLN A 226 -8.41 -0.57 28.98
N SER A 227 -8.58 -1.85 28.68
CA SER A 227 -8.28 -2.45 27.39
C SER A 227 -9.18 -1.91 26.27
N ILE A 228 -10.47 -1.68 26.55
CA ILE A 228 -11.41 -1.01 25.64
C ILE A 228 -10.97 0.44 25.40
N LEU A 229 -10.71 1.21 26.46
CA LEU A 229 -10.33 2.63 26.38
C LEU A 229 -9.02 2.85 25.60
N THR A 230 -8.08 1.92 25.71
CA THR A 230 -6.78 2.01 25.02
C THR A 230 -6.76 1.28 23.68
N SER A 231 -7.83 0.55 23.36
CA SER A 231 -7.94 -0.34 22.19
C SER A 231 -6.72 -1.28 22.04
N ASN A 232 -6.14 -1.71 23.16
CA ASN A 232 -4.92 -2.53 23.15
C ASN A 232 -5.19 -3.97 22.64
N LEU A 233 -6.43 -4.44 22.72
CA LEU A 233 -6.84 -5.77 22.24
C LEU A 233 -6.87 -5.86 20.72
N THR A 234 -7.15 -4.75 20.04
CA THR A 234 -7.18 -4.66 18.57
C THR A 234 -5.90 -4.03 18.02
N TYR A 235 -4.86 -3.89 18.84
CA TYR A 235 -3.58 -3.35 18.43
C TYR A 235 -2.52 -4.45 18.30
N GLY A 236 -1.88 -4.50 17.14
CA GLY A 236 -0.80 -5.43 16.82
C GLY A 236 0.44 -4.69 16.32
N ILE A 237 1.59 -5.35 16.43
CA ILE A 237 2.85 -4.88 15.86
C ILE A 237 3.16 -5.75 14.65
N ASP A 238 3.47 -5.10 13.53
CA ASP A 238 3.90 -5.77 12.31
C ASP A 238 5.29 -6.40 12.51
N GLY A 239 5.39 -7.71 12.32
CA GLY A 239 6.63 -8.47 12.29
C GLY A 239 7.05 -8.89 10.87
N GLY A 240 6.36 -8.38 9.85
CA GLY A 240 6.62 -8.68 8.45
C GLY A 240 7.65 -7.76 7.79
N SER A 241 7.61 -7.73 6.46
CA SER A 241 8.50 -6.94 5.61
C SER A 241 7.68 -6.03 4.68
N ALA A 242 8.34 -5.21 3.85
CA ALA A 242 7.63 -4.40 2.86
C ALA A 242 6.63 -5.25 2.06
N ASN A 243 5.41 -4.74 1.91
CA ASN A 243 4.29 -5.39 1.22
C ASN A 243 3.74 -6.68 1.89
N THR A 244 4.24 -7.09 3.06
CA THR A 244 3.75 -8.26 3.80
C THR A 244 3.61 -7.92 5.27
N ILE A 245 2.40 -7.62 5.72
CA ILE A 245 2.09 -7.30 7.11
C ILE A 245 1.76 -8.60 7.86
N GLN A 246 2.38 -8.80 9.01
CA GLN A 246 2.11 -9.92 9.90
C GLN A 246 1.97 -9.41 11.32
N ALA A 247 0.75 -9.36 11.87
CA ALA A 247 0.53 -8.90 13.23
C ALA A 247 -0.07 -10.00 14.10
N LYS A 248 0.19 -9.92 15.40
CA LYS A 248 -0.47 -10.72 16.44
C LYS A 248 -1.15 -9.78 17.42
N PHE A 249 -2.23 -10.26 18.04
CA PHE A 249 -3.04 -9.51 18.99
C PHE A 249 -3.09 -10.24 20.34
N PRO A 250 -3.32 -9.54 21.46
CA PRO A 250 -3.40 -10.17 22.78
C PRO A 250 -4.45 -11.28 22.87
N ILE A 251 -5.57 -11.11 22.16
CA ILE A 251 -6.54 -12.17 21.91
C ILE A 251 -6.33 -12.63 20.46
N PRO A 252 -5.84 -13.86 20.23
CA PRO A 252 -5.58 -14.35 18.87
C PRO A 252 -6.85 -14.38 18.04
N VAL A 253 -6.78 -13.81 16.83
CA VAL A 253 -7.87 -13.90 15.86
C VAL A 253 -7.96 -15.34 15.34
N ALA A 254 -9.12 -15.97 15.48
CA ALA A 254 -9.37 -17.33 14.99
C ALA A 254 -9.77 -17.35 13.51
N THR A 255 -10.66 -16.44 13.11
CA THR A 255 -11.07 -16.21 11.73
C THR A 255 -11.40 -14.73 11.54
N PRO A 256 -11.08 -14.11 10.40
CA PRO A 256 -11.63 -12.80 10.06
C PRO A 256 -13.15 -12.89 9.96
N VAL A 257 -13.85 -11.90 10.51
CA VAL A 257 -15.31 -11.74 10.39
C VAL A 257 -15.60 -10.36 9.81
N ASP A 258 -16.70 -10.24 9.07
CA ASP A 258 -17.03 -8.99 8.38
C ASP A 258 -17.10 -7.81 9.36
N GLY A 259 -16.47 -6.70 9.01
CA GLY A 259 -16.38 -5.51 9.86
C GLY A 259 -15.36 -5.57 11.00
N MET A 260 -14.53 -6.63 11.09
CA MET A 260 -13.43 -6.69 12.05
C MET A 260 -12.42 -5.55 11.80
N ASP A 261 -12.27 -4.64 12.78
CA ASP A 261 -11.34 -3.51 12.78
C ASP A 261 -10.11 -3.82 13.64
N VAL A 262 -8.92 -3.68 13.07
CA VAL A 262 -7.65 -3.84 13.77
C VAL A 262 -6.67 -2.73 13.43
N TRP A 263 -5.87 -2.36 14.43
CA TRP A 263 -4.78 -1.41 14.30
C TRP A 263 -3.45 -2.14 14.28
N VAL A 264 -2.59 -1.78 13.32
CA VAL A 264 -1.25 -2.35 13.20
C VAL A 264 -0.20 -1.25 13.16
N LYS A 265 0.84 -1.36 13.98
CA LYS A 265 2.05 -0.54 13.82
C LYS A 265 2.92 -1.14 12.72
N ILE A 266 3.09 -0.39 11.64
CA ILE A 266 3.74 -0.83 10.41
C ILE A 266 5.27 -0.88 10.58
N ALA A 267 5.90 -1.99 10.16
CA ALA A 267 7.34 -2.17 10.24
C ALA A 267 8.08 -1.52 9.06
N ALA A 268 7.54 -1.68 7.86
CA ALA A 268 8.16 -1.20 6.62
C ALA A 268 7.13 -0.51 5.71
N ALA A 269 7.57 0.54 5.02
CA ALA A 269 6.72 1.20 4.04
C ALA A 269 6.40 0.27 2.86
N ASN A 270 5.19 0.38 2.30
CA ASN A 270 4.83 -0.38 1.12
C ASN A 270 5.36 0.30 -0.16
N THR A 271 5.68 -0.52 -1.15
CA THR A 271 6.09 -0.08 -2.49
C THR A 271 5.08 -0.50 -3.57
N GLY A 272 4.01 -1.19 -3.18
CA GLY A 272 2.96 -1.66 -4.07
C GLY A 272 1.91 -2.48 -3.31
N ALA A 273 1.34 -3.46 -4.01
CA ALA A 273 0.30 -4.34 -3.48
C ALA A 273 0.78 -5.06 -2.22
N THR A 274 -0.04 -5.05 -1.17
CA THR A 274 0.34 -5.52 0.17
C THR A 274 -0.63 -6.61 0.63
N THR A 275 -0.16 -7.55 1.45
CA THR A 275 -1.01 -8.55 2.12
C THR A 275 -0.92 -8.43 3.64
N PHE A 276 -1.96 -8.85 4.37
CA PHE A 276 -2.01 -8.87 5.83
C PHE A 276 -2.55 -10.19 6.36
N THR A 277 -1.95 -10.71 7.43
CA THR A 277 -2.53 -11.75 8.30
C THR A 277 -2.56 -11.28 9.76
N PRO A 278 -3.71 -11.39 10.46
CA PRO A 278 -3.84 -11.05 11.88
C PRO A 278 -3.40 -12.18 12.82
N ASN A 279 -3.05 -13.34 12.28
CA ASN A 279 -2.56 -14.48 13.06
C ASN A 279 -1.63 -15.38 12.20
N PRO A 280 -0.35 -14.99 12.04
CA PRO A 280 0.61 -15.70 11.21
C PRO A 280 0.74 -17.18 11.59
N GLY A 281 0.68 -18.06 10.58
CA GLY A 281 0.74 -19.52 10.77
C GLY A 281 -0.62 -20.17 11.07
N VAL A 282 -1.67 -19.38 11.31
CA VAL A 282 -3.05 -19.87 11.52
C VAL A 282 -3.98 -19.36 10.43
N ILE A 283 -3.94 -18.05 10.16
CA ILE A 283 -4.76 -17.40 9.13
C ILE A 283 -3.86 -17.09 7.92
N ALA A 284 -4.29 -17.51 6.73
CA ALA A 284 -3.63 -17.17 5.48
C ALA A 284 -3.66 -15.65 5.23
N ALA A 285 -2.58 -15.10 4.67
CA ALA A 285 -2.52 -13.67 4.36
C ALA A 285 -3.51 -13.33 3.24
N ALA A 286 -4.24 -12.23 3.41
CA ALA A 286 -5.21 -11.72 2.45
C ALA A 286 -4.77 -10.35 1.90
N PRO A 287 -5.25 -9.93 0.72
CA PRO A 287 -4.90 -8.64 0.15
C PRO A 287 -5.29 -7.46 1.04
N VAL A 288 -4.48 -6.40 1.02
CA VAL A 288 -4.80 -5.09 1.56
C VAL A 288 -5.09 -4.15 0.40
N VAL A 289 -6.25 -3.50 0.44
CA VAL A 289 -6.72 -2.53 -0.55
C VAL A 289 -6.97 -1.18 0.11
N GLY A 290 -6.87 -0.08 -0.63
CA GLY A 290 -7.27 1.23 -0.11
C GLY A 290 -8.79 1.41 -0.10
N ALA A 291 -9.25 2.58 0.34
CA ALA A 291 -10.68 2.92 0.41
C ALA A 291 -11.44 2.82 -0.93
N ALA A 292 -10.73 2.93 -2.07
CA ALA A 292 -11.29 2.73 -3.40
C ALA A 292 -11.34 1.24 -3.83
N HIS A 293 -11.05 0.32 -2.92
CA HIS A 293 -10.93 -1.14 -3.15
C HIS A 293 -9.88 -1.52 -4.21
N ALA A 294 -8.92 -0.63 -4.47
CA ALA A 294 -7.79 -0.90 -5.33
C ALA A 294 -6.60 -1.41 -4.50
N ALA A 295 -5.74 -2.22 -5.11
CA ALA A 295 -4.47 -2.60 -4.48
C ALA A 295 -3.66 -1.34 -4.12
N LEU A 296 -2.91 -1.41 -3.02
CA LEU A 296 -1.98 -0.34 -2.64
C LEU A 296 -0.92 -0.11 -3.72
N GLN A 297 -0.50 1.14 -3.91
CA GLN A 297 0.37 1.60 -5.00
C GLN A 297 1.77 2.00 -4.53
N GLY A 298 1.97 2.16 -3.22
CA GLY A 298 3.21 2.57 -2.58
C GLY A 298 3.04 3.86 -1.78
N GLY A 299 3.60 3.89 -0.56
CA GLY A 299 3.55 5.05 0.33
C GLY A 299 2.26 5.24 1.13
N GLU A 300 1.24 4.39 0.94
CA GLU A 300 0.04 4.40 1.80
C GLU A 300 0.30 3.84 3.19
N LEU A 301 1.33 3.00 3.34
CA LEU A 301 1.84 2.48 4.60
C LEU A 301 3.23 3.05 4.81
N VAL A 302 3.49 3.61 5.99
CA VAL A 302 4.78 4.19 6.35
C VAL A 302 5.36 3.50 7.57
N ALA A 303 6.69 3.32 7.62
CA ALA A 303 7.35 2.70 8.76
C ALA A 303 7.05 3.49 10.05
N ASN A 304 6.69 2.77 11.12
CA ASN A 304 6.17 3.28 12.39
C ASN A 304 4.81 3.98 12.32
N GLY A 305 4.19 4.06 11.14
CA GLY A 305 2.80 4.49 11.01
C GLY A 305 1.85 3.50 11.67
N ARG A 306 0.69 4.00 12.10
CA ARG A 306 -0.40 3.20 12.65
C ARG A 306 -1.48 3.04 11.58
N ALA A 307 -1.66 1.83 11.08
CA ALA A 307 -2.64 1.50 10.05
C ALA A 307 -3.93 0.95 10.68
N ASN A 308 -5.09 1.46 10.26
CA ASN A 308 -6.40 0.84 10.53
C ASN A 308 -6.80 -0.05 9.34
N LEU A 309 -6.99 -1.33 9.61
CA LEU A 309 -7.39 -2.35 8.64
C LEU A 309 -8.75 -2.94 9.03
N ILE A 310 -9.71 -2.89 8.12
CA ILE A 310 -11.05 -3.47 8.31
C ILE A 310 -11.25 -4.66 7.38
N TRP A 311 -11.62 -5.82 7.91
CA TRP A 311 -11.97 -6.97 7.08
C TRP A 311 -13.31 -6.78 6.39
N ARG A 312 -13.33 -7.04 5.08
CA ARG A 312 -14.55 -7.00 4.27
C ARG A 312 -14.74 -8.34 3.57
N GLN A 313 -15.79 -9.05 3.96
CA GLN A 313 -16.06 -10.41 3.48
C GLN A 313 -16.47 -10.44 2.00
N ASP A 314 -17.20 -9.42 1.53
CA ASP A 314 -17.70 -9.30 0.16
C ASP A 314 -16.59 -9.17 -0.90
N ILE A 315 -15.43 -8.62 -0.51
CA ILE A 315 -14.24 -8.47 -1.37
C ILE A 315 -13.04 -9.30 -0.89
N THR A 316 -13.22 -10.14 0.15
CA THR A 316 -12.19 -11.03 0.72
C THR A 316 -10.85 -10.33 0.99
N SER A 317 -10.90 -9.09 1.45
CA SER A 317 -9.73 -8.21 1.58
C SER A 317 -9.80 -7.36 2.85
N TRP A 318 -8.64 -6.93 3.31
CA TRP A 318 -8.50 -5.90 4.33
C TRP A 318 -8.51 -4.53 3.67
N VAL A 319 -9.42 -3.65 4.10
CA VAL A 319 -9.47 -2.27 3.63
C VAL A 319 -8.64 -1.40 4.57
N LEU A 320 -7.61 -0.76 4.02
CA LEU A 320 -6.87 0.31 4.69
C LEU A 320 -7.74 1.57 4.73
N ILE A 321 -8.20 1.92 5.92
CA ILE A 321 -8.95 3.15 6.16
C ILE A 321 -7.99 4.33 6.25
N GLU A 322 -6.91 4.17 7.01
CA GLU A 322 -5.86 5.16 7.15
C GLU A 322 -4.55 4.52 7.64
N CYS A 323 -3.43 5.15 7.31
CA CYS A 323 -2.16 4.97 8.02
C CYS A 323 -1.64 6.35 8.42
N THR A 324 -1.32 6.56 9.69
CA THR A 324 -0.80 7.86 10.14
C THR A 324 0.50 8.19 9.41
N GLY A 325 0.50 9.30 8.65
CA GLY A 325 1.64 9.74 7.84
C GLY A 325 1.75 9.09 6.46
N GLY A 326 0.84 8.16 6.11
CA GLY A 326 0.75 7.55 4.78
C GLY A 326 -0.08 8.38 3.79
N ALA A 327 0.14 8.13 2.50
CA ALA A 327 -0.70 8.68 1.45
C ALA A 327 -2.10 8.03 1.46
N LEU A 328 -3.14 8.79 1.07
CA LEU A 328 -4.47 8.25 0.87
C LEU A 328 -4.72 7.99 -0.61
N GLN A 329 -5.31 6.84 -0.92
CA GLN A 329 -5.82 6.59 -2.27
C GLN A 329 -7.11 7.38 -2.49
N THR A 330 -7.14 8.19 -3.55
CA THR A 330 -8.35 8.87 -4.03
C THR A 330 -8.84 8.19 -5.29
N ALA A 331 -10.16 8.00 -5.44
CA ALA A 331 -10.75 7.59 -6.71
C ALA A 331 -10.76 8.76 -7.71
N PRO A 332 -10.92 8.53 -9.02
CA PRO A 332 -11.07 9.61 -9.99
C PRO A 332 -12.29 10.47 -9.65
N ALA A 333 -12.09 11.78 -9.56
CA ALA A 333 -13.17 12.74 -9.37
C ALA A 333 -14.08 12.79 -10.62
N VAL A 334 -15.38 12.69 -10.42
CA VAL A 334 -16.44 12.77 -11.43
C VAL A 334 -17.46 13.89 -11.13
N ALA A 335 -17.36 14.56 -9.98
CA ALA A 335 -18.25 15.64 -9.57
C ALA A 335 -17.49 16.81 -8.92
N PRO A 336 -18.04 18.04 -8.95
CA PRO A 336 -17.48 19.18 -8.23
C PRO A 336 -17.33 18.90 -6.73
N GLY A 337 -16.21 19.30 -6.14
CA GLY A 337 -15.92 19.13 -4.71
C GLY A 337 -15.25 17.79 -4.33
N GLN A 338 -15.12 16.84 -5.26
CA GLN A 338 -14.32 15.64 -5.04
C GLN A 338 -12.82 15.95 -5.13
N ALA A 339 -12.02 15.25 -4.31
CA ALA A 339 -10.56 15.30 -4.44
C ALA A 339 -10.15 14.71 -5.80
N VAL A 340 -9.41 15.50 -6.59
CA VAL A 340 -8.90 15.07 -7.89
C VAL A 340 -7.64 14.22 -7.71
N GLN A 341 -7.52 13.16 -8.51
CA GLN A 341 -6.23 12.50 -8.65
C GLN A 341 -5.26 13.42 -9.39
N LEU A 342 -3.96 13.28 -9.13
CA LEU A 342 -2.92 14.05 -9.86
C LEU A 342 -3.06 13.90 -11.37
N GLN A 343 -3.50 12.73 -11.84
CA GLN A 343 -3.74 12.43 -13.26
C GLN A 343 -4.86 13.26 -13.89
N GLN A 344 -5.76 13.85 -13.09
CA GLN A 344 -6.88 14.67 -13.56
C GLN A 344 -6.52 16.16 -13.60
N VAL A 345 -5.46 16.56 -12.89
CA VAL A 345 -4.92 17.92 -12.94
C VAL A 345 -3.91 17.97 -14.08
N THR A 346 -4.35 18.22 -15.33
CA THR A 346 -3.45 18.17 -16.48
C THR A 346 -3.50 19.40 -17.38
N GLY A 347 -2.32 19.83 -17.85
CA GLY A 347 -2.15 20.61 -19.08
C GLY A 347 -2.19 19.71 -20.32
N LEU A 348 -2.38 20.29 -21.50
CA LEU A 348 -2.32 19.57 -22.77
C LEU A 348 -0.86 19.16 -23.07
N VAL A 349 -0.62 17.90 -23.45
CA VAL A 349 0.75 17.37 -23.68
C VAL A 349 1.50 18.20 -24.73
N GLY A 350 2.78 18.45 -24.51
CA GLY A 350 3.63 19.25 -25.40
C GLY A 350 3.39 20.76 -25.30
N ASN A 351 2.39 21.22 -24.55
CA ASN A 351 2.23 22.65 -24.28
C ASN A 351 3.35 23.12 -23.35
N ALA A 352 3.86 24.28 -23.66
CA ALA A 352 4.89 24.94 -22.90
C ALA A 352 4.56 26.42 -22.76
N ARG A 353 5.08 27.05 -21.70
CA ARG A 353 4.99 28.49 -21.47
C ARG A 353 6.34 29.12 -21.76
N ASN A 354 6.35 30.14 -22.63
CA ASN A 354 7.55 30.89 -23.02
C ASN A 354 8.65 29.97 -23.57
N LEU A 355 8.29 28.98 -24.40
CA LEU A 355 9.29 28.07 -24.96
C LEU A 355 10.15 28.80 -25.99
N ARG A 356 11.47 28.65 -25.89
CA ARG A 356 12.44 29.34 -26.74
C ARG A 356 13.60 28.43 -27.10
N ALA A 357 14.08 28.60 -28.31
CA ALA A 357 15.35 28.05 -28.76
C ALA A 357 15.91 28.94 -29.87
N TYR A 358 17.22 29.14 -29.91
CA TYR A 358 17.85 30.03 -30.88
C TYR A 358 19.17 29.44 -31.35
N LEU A 359 19.39 29.49 -32.66
CA LEU A 359 20.62 29.07 -33.28
C LEU A 359 21.04 30.07 -34.36
N ALA A 360 22.15 30.76 -34.14
CA ALA A 360 22.65 31.80 -35.04
C ALA A 360 23.26 31.26 -36.35
N ALA A 361 23.80 30.04 -36.32
CA ALA A 361 24.43 29.37 -37.44
C ALA A 361 24.29 27.86 -37.30
N ALA A 362 24.39 27.09 -38.39
CA ALA A 362 24.17 25.65 -38.34
C ALA A 362 25.09 24.95 -37.33
N GLY A 363 24.55 24.03 -36.52
CA GLY A 363 25.26 23.42 -35.41
C GLY A 363 24.70 22.06 -34.99
N THR A 364 25.51 21.26 -34.31
CA THR A 364 25.11 19.92 -33.87
C THR A 364 24.29 19.94 -32.59
N SER A 365 24.31 21.04 -31.83
CA SER A 365 23.67 21.17 -30.53
C SER A 365 22.60 22.27 -30.53
N LEU A 366 21.50 22.04 -29.82
CA LEU A 366 20.40 22.98 -29.66
C LEU A 366 19.95 22.99 -28.20
N THR A 367 19.93 24.18 -27.58
CA THR A 367 19.37 24.38 -26.24
C THR A 367 17.95 24.90 -26.35
N ILE A 368 17.04 24.26 -25.64
CA ILE A 368 15.63 24.64 -25.55
C ILE A 368 15.32 24.99 -24.11
N THR A 369 14.71 26.16 -23.92
CA THR A 369 14.27 26.65 -22.61
C THR A 369 12.76 26.88 -22.60
N ALA A 370 12.13 26.74 -21.43
CA ALA A 370 10.74 27.11 -21.19
C ALA A 370 10.54 27.31 -19.68
N ASP A 371 9.56 28.14 -19.30
CA ASP A 371 9.22 28.30 -17.88
C ASP A 371 8.60 27.00 -17.35
N GLU A 372 7.70 26.41 -18.13
CA GLU A 372 7.02 25.15 -17.82
C GLU A 372 6.74 24.35 -19.09
N VAL A 373 6.86 23.02 -19.03
CA VAL A 373 6.49 22.10 -20.13
C VAL A 373 5.63 20.96 -19.60
N ALA A 374 4.48 20.71 -20.22
CA ALA A 374 3.60 19.60 -19.89
C ALA A 374 4.00 18.31 -20.65
N VAL A 375 4.31 17.25 -19.93
CA VAL A 375 4.64 15.91 -20.48
C VAL A 375 3.69 14.85 -19.94
N LYS A 376 3.44 13.79 -20.72
CA LYS A 376 2.54 12.70 -20.33
C LYS A 376 3.11 11.32 -20.65
N SER A 377 2.64 10.30 -19.93
CA SER A 377 2.96 8.89 -20.25
C SER A 377 2.18 8.34 -21.44
N ALA A 378 0.99 8.88 -21.69
CA ALA A 378 0.13 8.58 -22.83
C ALA A 378 -0.88 9.72 -23.02
N LEU A 379 -1.58 9.74 -24.15
CA LEU A 379 -2.75 10.62 -24.31
C LEU A 379 -3.80 10.26 -23.25
N GLY A 380 -4.22 11.26 -22.45
CA GLY A 380 -5.12 11.05 -21.30
C GLY A 380 -4.45 10.41 -20.07
N GLY A 381 -3.16 10.08 -20.12
CA GLY A 381 -2.41 9.53 -19.00
C GLY A 381 -1.93 10.58 -18.00
N GLN A 382 -1.14 10.12 -17.02
CA GLN A 382 -0.56 10.98 -15.98
C GLN A 382 0.24 12.13 -16.60
N SER A 383 0.02 13.35 -16.10
CA SER A 383 0.68 14.56 -16.56
C SER A 383 1.67 15.07 -15.53
N PHE A 384 2.82 15.53 -16.01
CA PHE A 384 3.83 16.22 -15.21
C PHE A 384 4.12 17.57 -15.82
N LEU A 385 4.30 18.59 -14.97
CA LEU A 385 4.67 19.94 -15.38
C LEU A 385 6.14 20.17 -15.00
N LEU A 386 6.99 20.28 -16.00
CA LEU A 386 8.43 20.43 -15.84
C LEU A 386 8.76 21.92 -15.72
N ALA A 387 9.01 22.38 -14.50
CA ALA A 387 9.37 23.77 -14.23
C ALA A 387 10.83 24.06 -14.57
N ASN A 388 11.11 25.29 -14.99
CA ASN A 388 12.44 25.82 -15.33
C ASN A 388 13.18 24.93 -16.34
N PHE A 389 12.47 24.48 -17.38
CA PHE A 389 13.02 23.58 -18.37
C PHE A 389 14.18 24.27 -19.12
N ASN A 390 15.37 23.68 -19.07
CA ASN A 390 16.55 24.15 -19.76
C ASN A 390 17.41 22.94 -20.14
N GLN A 391 17.21 22.45 -21.37
CA GLN A 391 17.82 21.20 -21.83
C GLN A 391 18.51 21.40 -23.17
N THR A 392 19.67 20.78 -23.33
CA THR A 392 20.44 20.79 -24.58
C THR A 392 20.40 19.41 -25.21
N VAL A 393 20.11 19.35 -26.50
CA VAL A 393 20.19 18.13 -27.30
C VAL A 393 21.29 18.24 -28.34
N SER A 394 21.85 17.10 -28.75
CA SER A 394 22.91 17.00 -29.74
C SER A 394 22.61 15.91 -30.77
N THR A 395 22.78 16.26 -32.05
CA THR A 395 22.61 15.35 -33.20
C THR A 395 23.69 14.26 -33.27
N VAL A 396 24.79 14.40 -32.51
CA VAL A 396 25.89 13.43 -32.45
C VAL A 396 25.92 12.61 -31.15
N ALA A 397 25.04 12.91 -30.19
CA ALA A 397 24.86 12.13 -28.97
C ALA A 397 23.75 11.08 -29.16
N THR A 398 23.67 10.10 -28.25
CA THR A 398 22.59 9.10 -28.21
C THR A 398 21.91 9.07 -26.85
N GLY A 399 20.65 8.65 -26.81
CA GLY A 399 19.88 8.58 -25.56
C GLY A 399 19.33 9.95 -25.13
N ILE A 400 19.21 10.17 -23.81
CA ILE A 400 18.82 11.48 -23.29
C ILE A 400 19.91 12.52 -23.61
N GLY A 401 19.51 13.68 -24.13
CA GLY A 401 20.41 14.69 -24.70
C GLY A 401 20.85 14.40 -26.14
N GLY A 402 20.39 13.30 -26.76
CA GLY A 402 20.83 12.86 -28.08
C GLY A 402 19.73 12.23 -28.94
N VAL A 403 20.14 11.55 -30.01
CA VAL A 403 19.25 10.83 -30.92
C VAL A 403 18.78 9.52 -30.30
N VAL A 404 17.49 9.23 -30.43
CA VAL A 404 16.83 8.02 -29.94
C VAL A 404 16.09 7.34 -31.08
N GLY A 405 16.29 6.03 -31.23
CA GLY A 405 15.67 5.22 -32.26
C GLY A 405 16.34 5.39 -33.62
N THR A 406 15.56 5.73 -34.64
CA THR A 406 16.02 5.83 -36.03
C THR A 406 17.00 6.98 -36.24
N ALA A 407 18.06 6.75 -37.03
CA ALA A 407 19.05 7.77 -37.38
C ALA A 407 18.42 8.98 -38.11
N LEU A 408 19.01 10.15 -37.93
CA LEU A 408 18.59 11.38 -38.61
C LEU A 408 18.96 11.33 -40.11
N ALA A 409 18.09 11.90 -40.95
CA ALA A 409 18.36 12.02 -42.38
C ALA A 409 19.00 13.36 -42.72
N ALA A 410 19.95 13.36 -43.67
CA ALA A 410 20.48 14.59 -44.27
C ALA A 410 19.33 15.39 -44.92
N ASN A 411 19.29 16.70 -44.71
CA ASN A 411 18.17 17.57 -45.11
C ASN A 411 16.80 17.14 -44.53
N GLY A 412 16.81 16.39 -43.43
CA GLY A 412 15.61 15.92 -42.75
C GLY A 412 15.15 16.83 -41.62
N PHE A 413 14.42 16.26 -40.67
CA PHE A 413 13.90 16.98 -39.51
C PHE A 413 14.20 16.22 -38.22
N ALA A 414 14.50 16.96 -37.17
CA ALA A 414 14.71 16.47 -35.81
C ALA A 414 13.54 16.91 -34.92
N GLY A 415 12.72 15.96 -34.48
CA GLY A 415 11.72 16.22 -33.47
C GLY A 415 12.35 16.20 -32.09
N ILE A 416 12.18 17.27 -31.31
CA ILE A 416 12.68 17.33 -29.94
C ILE A 416 11.53 17.09 -28.97
N TYR A 417 11.72 16.10 -28.10
CA TYR A 417 10.82 15.79 -27.01
C TYR A 417 11.41 16.29 -25.70
N ALA A 418 10.60 16.94 -24.87
CA ALA A 418 10.84 17.00 -23.44
C ALA A 418 10.54 15.63 -22.83
N ALA A 419 11.30 15.24 -21.82
CA ALA A 419 11.17 13.95 -21.14
C ALA A 419 11.31 14.10 -19.63
N PHE A 420 10.63 13.22 -18.90
CA PHE A 420 10.68 13.15 -17.43
C PHE A 420 10.78 11.69 -16.96
N ASN A 421 11.64 11.48 -15.97
CA ASN A 421 11.77 10.21 -15.26
C ASN A 421 11.06 10.33 -13.89
N PRO A 422 9.87 9.75 -13.71
CA PRO A 422 9.11 9.86 -12.47
C PRO A 422 9.73 9.09 -11.30
N THR A 423 10.65 8.14 -11.57
CA THR A 423 11.35 7.40 -10.51
C THR A 423 12.47 8.23 -9.87
N THR A 424 13.18 9.03 -10.67
CA THR A 424 14.32 9.83 -10.18
C THR A 424 14.00 11.32 -10.04
N GLY A 425 12.89 11.79 -10.61
CA GLY A 425 12.55 13.21 -10.67
C GLY A 425 13.36 14.01 -11.71
N ALA A 426 14.14 13.34 -12.58
CA ALA A 426 14.99 14.00 -13.56
C ALA A 426 14.19 14.53 -14.77
N GLN A 427 14.54 15.73 -15.23
CA GLN A 427 14.07 16.31 -16.49
C GLN A 427 15.15 16.18 -17.57
N GLY A 428 14.74 16.05 -18.83
CA GLY A 428 15.65 15.92 -19.96
C GLY A 428 14.97 16.21 -21.29
N ALA A 429 15.74 16.12 -22.37
CA ALA A 429 15.23 16.20 -23.74
C ALA A 429 15.91 15.16 -24.63
N TYR A 430 15.26 14.74 -25.70
CA TYR A 430 15.89 13.87 -26.70
C TYR A 430 15.38 14.16 -28.11
N ILE A 431 16.11 13.68 -29.11
CA ILE A 431 15.81 13.83 -30.52
C ILE A 431 15.23 12.54 -31.08
N ALA A 432 14.14 12.64 -31.83
CA ALA A 432 13.61 11.60 -32.71
C ALA A 432 13.66 12.07 -34.17
N ASN A 433 13.82 11.15 -35.12
CA ASN A 433 13.69 11.46 -36.53
C ASN A 433 12.25 11.90 -36.84
N ALA A 434 12.08 13.07 -37.48
CA ALA A 434 10.78 13.67 -37.80
C ALA A 434 10.51 13.78 -39.31
N ASN A 435 11.11 12.89 -40.13
CA ASN A 435 10.77 12.79 -41.57
C ASN A 435 9.42 12.10 -41.82
N SER A 436 8.80 11.54 -40.77
CA SER A 436 7.40 11.14 -40.71
C SER A 436 6.70 11.86 -39.56
N PRO A 437 5.36 12.03 -39.59
CA PRO A 437 4.62 12.66 -38.51
C PRO A 437 4.91 12.00 -37.15
N LEU A 438 5.41 12.79 -36.21
CA LEU A 438 5.66 12.34 -34.84
C LEU A 438 4.43 12.51 -33.94
N PRO A 439 4.14 11.56 -33.04
CA PRO A 439 3.07 11.69 -32.05
C PRO A 439 3.41 12.72 -30.96
N ASN A 440 2.41 13.30 -30.31
CA ASN A 440 2.66 14.27 -29.23
C ASN A 440 3.30 13.64 -27.99
N VAL A 441 3.07 12.34 -27.74
CA VAL A 441 3.78 11.52 -26.76
C VAL A 441 4.70 10.58 -27.52
N GLY A 442 5.99 10.55 -27.19
CA GLY A 442 6.99 9.72 -27.86
C GLY A 442 6.67 8.23 -27.74
N ALA A 443 6.76 7.50 -28.85
CA ALA A 443 6.39 6.08 -28.90
C ALA A 443 7.41 5.14 -28.22
N ALA A 444 8.70 5.52 -28.22
CA ALA A 444 9.79 4.71 -27.68
C ALA A 444 10.88 5.60 -27.07
N PRO A 445 10.63 6.24 -25.91
CA PRO A 445 11.63 7.04 -25.22
C PRO A 445 12.74 6.16 -24.60
N PRO A 446 13.88 6.75 -24.18
CA PRO A 446 14.91 6.03 -23.44
C PRO A 446 14.36 5.37 -22.16
N SER A 447 14.95 4.24 -21.75
CA SER A 447 14.50 3.49 -20.57
C SER A 447 14.46 4.38 -19.32
N GLY A 448 13.35 4.28 -18.56
CA GLY A 448 13.08 5.12 -17.38
C GLY A 448 12.45 6.49 -17.67
N TRP A 449 12.49 6.97 -18.92
CA TRP A 449 11.94 8.27 -19.32
C TRP A 449 10.53 8.13 -19.90
N ILE A 450 9.60 7.71 -19.05
CA ILE A 450 8.27 7.25 -19.51
C ILE A 450 7.27 8.38 -19.79
N CYS A 451 7.57 9.63 -19.42
CA CYS A 451 6.68 10.78 -19.68
C CYS A 451 7.34 11.74 -20.66
N THR A 452 6.68 12.00 -21.80
CA THR A 452 7.25 12.84 -22.88
C THR A 452 6.24 13.81 -23.48
N GLY A 453 6.75 14.82 -24.17
CA GLY A 453 5.95 15.78 -24.94
C GLY A 453 6.77 16.32 -26.11
N LEU A 454 6.24 16.22 -27.34
CA LEU A 454 6.87 16.86 -28.51
C LEU A 454 6.81 18.38 -28.30
N ILE A 455 7.95 19.05 -28.37
CA ILE A 455 8.05 20.50 -28.13
C ILE A 455 8.61 21.27 -29.32
N SER A 456 9.26 20.58 -30.26
CA SER A 456 9.85 21.21 -31.44
C SER A 456 10.02 20.20 -32.57
N VAL A 457 10.02 20.68 -33.80
CA VAL A 457 10.54 19.96 -34.96
C VAL A 457 11.43 20.91 -35.74
N TRP A 458 12.73 20.64 -35.76
CA TRP A 458 13.76 21.54 -36.30
C TRP A 458 14.37 20.96 -37.59
N PRO A 459 14.61 21.76 -38.65
CA PRO A 459 15.19 21.26 -39.89
C PRO A 459 16.68 20.98 -39.74
N LEU A 460 17.16 20.00 -40.50
CA LEU A 460 18.57 19.64 -40.57
C LEU A 460 19.15 20.03 -41.93
N ASN A 461 20.44 20.34 -41.97
CA ASN A 461 21.17 20.52 -43.23
C ASN A 461 21.69 19.18 -43.78
N GLY A 462 22.43 19.21 -44.89
CA GLY A 462 23.01 18.02 -45.51
C GLY A 462 24.01 17.26 -44.63
N SER A 463 24.57 17.91 -43.60
CA SER A 463 25.48 17.32 -42.62
C SER A 463 24.77 16.92 -41.32
N THR A 464 23.44 16.83 -41.31
CA THR A 464 22.60 16.50 -40.14
C THR A 464 22.74 17.49 -38.97
N GLN A 465 23.17 18.72 -39.23
CA GLN A 465 23.20 19.79 -38.23
C GLN A 465 21.88 20.55 -38.22
N PHE A 466 21.45 21.02 -37.06
CA PHE A 466 20.34 21.96 -36.96
C PHE A 466 20.63 23.21 -37.80
N VAL A 467 19.65 23.65 -38.61
CA VAL A 467 19.80 24.89 -39.39
C VAL A 467 19.63 26.13 -38.51
N ALA A 468 20.15 27.28 -38.97
CA ALA A 468 19.95 28.55 -38.27
C ALA A 468 18.46 28.92 -38.21
N GLY A 469 18.01 29.37 -37.05
CA GLY A 469 16.61 29.66 -36.78
C GLY A 469 16.33 30.01 -35.33
N PHE A 470 15.10 30.39 -35.06
CA PHE A 470 14.62 30.62 -33.70
C PHE A 470 13.22 30.07 -33.54
N GLN A 471 12.95 29.48 -32.38
CA GLN A 471 11.64 29.03 -31.98
C GLN A 471 11.11 29.92 -30.88
N GLN A 472 9.84 30.27 -30.99
CA GLN A 472 9.04 30.80 -29.90
C GLN A 472 7.73 30.03 -29.84
N ASP A 473 7.51 29.36 -28.71
CA ASP A 473 6.39 28.44 -28.50
C ASP A 473 6.29 27.43 -29.66
N GLY A 474 5.12 27.24 -30.24
CA GLY A 474 4.94 26.29 -31.36
C GLY A 474 5.49 26.76 -32.71
N ALA A 475 6.01 27.99 -32.83
CA ALA A 475 6.44 28.59 -34.09
C ALA A 475 7.97 28.56 -34.26
N LEU A 476 8.43 27.95 -35.34
CA LEU A 476 9.83 28.00 -35.75
C LEU A 476 9.99 28.97 -36.92
N SER A 477 10.91 29.91 -36.79
CA SER A 477 11.37 30.76 -37.88
C SER A 477 12.75 30.27 -38.35
N ILE A 478 12.93 30.22 -39.66
CA ILE A 478 14.14 29.77 -40.33
C ILE A 478 14.62 30.83 -41.30
N VAL A 479 15.87 30.71 -41.75
CA VAL A 479 16.33 31.46 -42.92
C VAL A 479 15.49 31.04 -44.13
N GLY A 480 14.92 32.03 -44.84
CA GLY A 480 13.98 31.77 -45.93
C GLY A 480 14.53 30.79 -46.96
N SER A 481 13.78 29.71 -47.20
CA SER A 481 14.16 28.67 -48.16
C SER A 481 13.05 28.47 -49.20
N THR A 482 13.43 28.39 -50.47
CA THR A 482 12.48 28.27 -51.58
C THR A 482 11.89 26.86 -51.60
N ALA A 483 10.57 26.77 -51.41
CA ALA A 483 9.85 25.50 -51.41
C ALA A 483 9.11 25.24 -52.72
N VAL A 484 8.73 26.31 -53.46
CA VAL A 484 8.05 26.22 -54.75
C VAL A 484 8.70 27.17 -55.75
N THR A 485 8.94 26.69 -56.97
CA THR A 485 9.34 27.49 -58.12
C THR A 485 8.52 27.04 -59.33
N ALA A 486 7.92 27.98 -60.05
CA ALA A 486 7.13 27.67 -61.25
C ALA A 486 7.29 28.74 -62.34
N SER A 487 7.23 28.29 -63.58
CA SER A 487 7.27 29.11 -64.80
C SER A 487 6.27 28.63 -65.85
N SER A 488 5.30 27.80 -65.43
CA SER A 488 4.19 27.30 -66.25
C SER A 488 2.86 27.59 -65.58
N VAL A 489 1.83 27.88 -66.38
CA VAL A 489 0.48 28.15 -65.88
C VAL A 489 -0.12 26.85 -65.38
N VAL A 490 -0.45 26.81 -64.08
CA VAL A 490 -1.09 25.68 -63.43
C VAL A 490 -2.29 26.16 -62.63
N THR A 491 -3.30 25.31 -62.50
CA THR A 491 -4.49 25.60 -61.72
C THR A 491 -4.63 24.53 -60.65
N ASN A 492 -4.55 24.97 -59.39
CA ASN A 492 -4.81 24.14 -58.23
C ASN A 492 -4.01 22.81 -58.22
N GLN A 493 -2.75 22.88 -58.65
CA GLN A 493 -1.85 21.74 -58.72
C GLN A 493 -1.31 21.41 -57.32
N SER A 494 -1.46 20.16 -56.89
CA SER A 494 -0.81 19.67 -55.66
C SER A 494 0.70 19.80 -55.78
N THR A 495 1.32 20.52 -54.85
CA THR A 495 2.76 20.79 -54.83
C THR A 495 3.32 20.46 -53.45
N SER A 496 4.35 19.62 -53.42
CA SER A 496 5.05 19.25 -52.19
C SER A 496 5.98 20.38 -51.74
N ILE A 497 5.97 20.65 -50.44
CA ILE A 497 6.86 21.58 -49.74
C ILE A 497 7.72 20.85 -48.69
N ALA A 498 7.83 19.52 -48.81
CA ALA A 498 8.49 18.64 -47.85
C ALA A 498 10.00 18.90 -47.68
N THR A 499 10.62 19.63 -48.62
CA THR A 499 12.04 20.02 -48.57
C THR A 499 12.34 21.08 -47.51
N VAL A 500 11.33 21.82 -47.05
CA VAL A 500 11.51 22.94 -46.10
C VAL A 500 10.61 22.81 -44.87
N VAL A 501 9.46 22.14 -45.01
CA VAL A 501 8.41 22.09 -43.98
C VAL A 501 8.30 20.67 -43.43
N PRO A 502 8.29 20.47 -42.10
CA PRO A 502 8.16 19.13 -41.52
C PRO A 502 6.73 18.57 -41.64
N PRO A 503 6.55 17.24 -41.58
CA PRO A 503 5.23 16.60 -41.60
C PRO A 503 4.29 17.01 -40.45
N ASN A 504 4.87 17.42 -39.30
CA ASN A 504 4.11 17.88 -38.14
C ASN A 504 3.57 19.31 -38.27
N ALA A 505 3.99 20.08 -39.28
CA ALA A 505 3.54 21.47 -39.43
C ALA A 505 2.04 21.55 -39.75
N LYS A 506 1.37 22.51 -39.13
CA LYS A 506 -0.05 22.86 -39.31
C LYS A 506 -0.23 24.21 -40.00
N TYR A 507 0.76 25.09 -39.87
CA TYR A 507 0.76 26.43 -40.44
C TYR A 507 2.12 26.73 -41.06
N ILE A 508 2.11 27.47 -42.16
CA ILE A 508 3.33 28.00 -42.81
C ILE A 508 3.21 29.50 -43.06
N SER A 509 4.34 30.18 -43.01
CA SER A 509 4.48 31.60 -43.31
C SER A 509 5.70 31.81 -44.19
N GLY A 510 5.69 32.87 -45.00
CA GLY A 510 6.73 33.02 -46.00
C GLY A 510 6.58 34.23 -46.88
N LEU A 511 7.25 34.15 -48.02
CA LEU A 511 7.27 35.14 -49.07
C LEU A 511 6.75 34.49 -50.36
N LEU A 512 5.91 35.23 -51.08
CA LEU A 512 5.49 34.92 -52.43
C LEU A 512 6.13 35.96 -53.35
N SER A 513 6.86 35.53 -54.37
CA SER A 513 7.48 36.43 -55.34
C SER A 513 7.00 36.11 -56.75
N SER A 514 6.66 37.14 -57.52
CA SER A 514 6.27 37.04 -58.92
C SER A 514 7.13 37.97 -59.76
N THR A 515 7.78 37.42 -60.78
CA THR A 515 8.69 38.15 -61.67
C THR A 515 8.29 37.93 -63.13
N ILE A 516 8.23 39.00 -63.92
CA ILE A 516 7.92 38.97 -65.35
C ILE A 516 8.83 39.91 -66.14
N THR A 517 9.34 39.45 -67.28
CA THR A 517 10.29 40.21 -68.12
C THR A 517 9.62 41.08 -69.19
N ALA A 518 8.37 40.80 -69.56
CA ALA A 518 7.59 41.58 -70.53
C ALA A 518 6.45 42.37 -69.86
N ILE A 519 5.74 43.17 -70.67
CA ILE A 519 4.47 43.79 -70.29
C ILE A 519 3.43 42.67 -70.15
N GLY A 520 2.76 42.60 -69.00
CA GLY A 520 1.88 41.49 -68.69
C GLY A 520 1.65 41.26 -67.21
N THR A 521 0.91 40.20 -66.90
CA THR A 521 0.62 39.76 -65.53
C THR A 521 1.34 38.46 -65.23
N ALA A 522 1.91 38.33 -64.03
CA ALA A 522 2.35 37.05 -63.48
C ALA A 522 1.86 36.96 -62.02
N GLY A 523 1.46 35.78 -61.58
CA GLY A 523 0.98 35.60 -60.21
C GLY A 523 1.13 34.19 -59.68
N ILE A 524 1.19 34.10 -58.36
CA ILE A 524 1.22 32.87 -57.59
C ILE A 524 0.14 32.94 -56.53
N THR A 525 -0.60 31.85 -56.37
CA THR A 525 -1.54 31.65 -55.27
C THR A 525 -1.28 30.27 -54.68
N LEU A 526 -1.13 30.22 -53.36
CA LEU A 526 -1.07 28.99 -52.58
C LEU A 526 -2.38 28.84 -51.82
N ALA A 527 -2.96 27.65 -51.89
CA ALA A 527 -4.13 27.28 -51.10
C ALA A 527 -3.86 26.08 -50.20
N SER A 528 -4.69 25.95 -49.16
CA SER A 528 -4.62 24.86 -48.19
C SER A 528 -5.13 23.51 -48.73
N ALA A 529 -5.94 23.55 -49.80
CA ALA A 529 -6.71 22.42 -50.32
C ALA A 529 -6.88 22.49 -51.84
N ALA A 530 -7.40 21.42 -52.45
CA ALA A 530 -7.76 21.33 -53.87
C ALA A 530 -8.97 22.21 -54.27
N ILE A 531 -9.49 23.00 -53.34
CA ILE A 531 -10.39 24.12 -53.58
C ILE A 531 -9.66 25.30 -52.91
N PRO A 532 -9.68 26.53 -53.44
CA PRO A 532 -8.86 27.66 -52.96
C PRO A 532 -9.28 28.21 -51.58
N ILE A 533 -9.46 27.33 -50.60
CA ILE A 533 -9.76 27.58 -49.21
C ILE A 533 -8.49 28.12 -48.54
N GLY A 534 -8.63 29.25 -47.84
CA GLY A 534 -7.51 29.91 -47.17
C GLY A 534 -6.41 30.38 -48.13
N ALA A 535 -6.74 30.64 -49.39
CA ALA A 535 -5.75 31.00 -50.40
C ALA A 535 -5.04 32.32 -50.08
N VAL A 536 -3.73 32.33 -50.26
CA VAL A 536 -2.87 33.52 -50.20
C VAL A 536 -2.19 33.70 -51.54
N GLY A 537 -2.13 34.93 -52.03
CA GLY A 537 -1.65 35.20 -53.38
C GLY A 537 -0.76 36.43 -53.47
N ASN A 538 0.05 36.43 -54.52
CA ASN A 538 0.81 37.56 -54.99
C ASN A 538 0.61 37.66 -56.49
N THR A 539 0.40 38.86 -57.02
CA THR A 539 0.29 39.10 -58.45
C THR A 539 1.02 40.40 -58.77
N ILE A 540 1.70 40.40 -59.92
CA ILE A 540 2.26 41.60 -60.52
C ILE A 540 1.56 41.84 -61.85
N SER A 541 1.16 43.07 -62.09
CA SER A 541 0.72 43.57 -63.40
C SER A 541 1.71 44.62 -63.85
N ASN A 542 2.51 44.29 -64.84
CA ASN A 542 3.59 45.13 -65.33
C ASN A 542 3.18 45.86 -66.61
N THR A 543 3.28 47.19 -66.62
CA THR A 543 3.00 48.06 -67.77
C THR A 543 4.25 48.48 -68.55
N THR A 544 5.44 48.20 -68.03
CA THR A 544 6.75 48.55 -68.61
C THR A 544 7.72 47.41 -68.32
N GLY A 545 8.01 46.55 -69.31
CA GLY A 545 8.68 45.24 -69.15
C GLY A 545 9.85 45.17 -68.13
N GLY A 546 9.96 44.04 -67.41
CA GLY A 546 11.00 43.77 -66.41
C GLY A 546 10.65 44.25 -65.00
N SER A 547 9.87 43.47 -64.24
CA SER A 547 9.51 43.82 -62.86
C SER A 547 9.30 42.60 -61.95
N SER A 548 9.43 42.80 -60.64
CA SER A 548 9.21 41.79 -59.61
C SER A 548 8.39 42.35 -58.46
N ASN A 549 7.42 41.58 -57.95
CA ASN A 549 6.66 41.91 -56.75
C ASN A 549 6.87 40.80 -55.72
N THR A 550 7.07 41.15 -54.45
CA THR A 550 7.18 40.19 -53.35
C THR A 550 6.25 40.60 -52.22
N SER A 551 5.38 39.69 -51.81
CA SER A 551 4.50 39.88 -50.65
C SER A 551 4.76 38.80 -49.60
N SER A 552 4.56 39.15 -48.33
CA SER A 552 4.58 38.17 -47.26
C SER A 552 3.21 37.53 -47.09
N PHE A 553 3.20 36.30 -46.60
CA PHE A 553 2.00 35.63 -46.11
C PHE A 553 2.30 35.01 -44.74
N ARG A 554 1.25 34.86 -43.94
CA ARG A 554 1.36 34.33 -42.58
C ARG A 554 0.24 33.34 -42.31
N ASP A 555 0.59 32.30 -41.56
CA ASP A 555 -0.32 31.30 -41.01
C ASP A 555 -1.25 30.66 -42.06
N LEU A 556 -0.73 30.36 -43.26
CA LEU A 556 -1.45 29.52 -44.22
C LEU A 556 -1.56 28.11 -43.63
N MET A 557 -2.79 27.67 -43.41
CA MET A 557 -3.10 26.34 -42.86
C MET A 557 -2.75 25.22 -43.85
N LEU A 558 -2.21 24.12 -43.33
CA LEU A 558 -1.97 22.90 -44.10
C LEU A 558 -3.05 21.87 -43.79
N GLN A 559 -3.90 21.55 -44.76
CA GLN A 559 -4.86 20.45 -44.62
C GLN A 559 -4.16 19.08 -44.77
N THR A 560 -3.26 18.98 -45.75
CA THR A 560 -2.44 17.80 -46.00
C THR A 560 -1.00 18.12 -45.62
N ALA A 561 -0.35 17.24 -44.84
CA ALA A 561 1.03 17.46 -44.41
C ALA A 561 1.95 17.74 -45.61
N GLN A 562 2.79 18.77 -45.48
CA GLN A 562 3.80 19.16 -46.47
C GLN A 562 3.27 19.39 -47.90
N THR A 563 1.98 19.74 -48.06
CA THR A 563 1.37 19.93 -49.37
C THR A 563 0.60 21.25 -49.44
N VAL A 564 0.80 21.99 -50.52
CA VAL A 564 0.02 23.18 -50.88
C VAL A 564 -0.56 23.01 -52.28
N PHE A 565 -1.60 23.76 -52.59
CA PHE A 565 -2.22 23.75 -53.92
C PHE A 565 -1.86 25.04 -54.65
N LEU A 566 -1.07 24.89 -55.71
CA LEU A 566 -0.48 25.98 -56.48
C LEU A 566 -1.40 26.38 -57.65
N THR A 567 -1.70 27.67 -57.74
CA THR A 567 -2.25 28.28 -58.94
C THR A 567 -1.31 29.38 -59.41
N THR A 568 -0.93 29.36 -60.68
CA THR A 568 -0.09 30.39 -61.29
C THR A 568 -0.83 31.05 -62.45
N THR A 569 -0.62 32.34 -62.63
CA THR A 569 -1.20 33.13 -63.72
C THR A 569 -0.09 33.76 -64.53
N ALA A 570 -0.24 33.80 -65.86
CA ALA A 570 0.65 34.51 -66.75
C ALA A 570 -0.10 35.02 -68.00
N SER A 571 0.19 36.23 -68.47
CA SER A 571 -0.28 36.71 -69.79
C SER A 571 0.68 36.29 -70.91
N ALA A 572 0.19 36.11 -72.13
CA ALA A 572 0.98 35.67 -73.27
C ALA A 572 2.03 36.73 -73.69
N GLY A 573 3.27 36.59 -73.22
CA GLY A 573 4.43 37.40 -73.60
C GLY A 573 5.51 37.42 -72.51
N GLY A 574 6.77 37.13 -72.87
CA GLY A 574 7.95 37.20 -71.99
C GLY A 574 8.20 35.97 -71.08
N THR A 575 9.40 35.92 -70.51
CA THR A 575 9.79 34.93 -69.47
C THR A 575 9.29 35.39 -68.11
N TRP A 576 8.72 34.47 -67.33
CA TRP A 576 8.24 34.72 -65.98
C TRP A 576 8.63 33.59 -65.03
N VAL A 577 8.79 33.91 -63.76
CA VAL A 577 9.06 32.96 -62.68
C VAL A 577 8.32 33.43 -61.44
N VAL A 578 7.66 32.50 -60.78
CA VAL A 578 7.10 32.70 -59.45
C VAL A 578 7.76 31.76 -58.46
N THR A 579 7.92 32.23 -57.22
CA THR A 579 8.48 31.42 -56.13
C THR A 579 7.69 31.58 -54.85
N ALA A 580 7.66 30.53 -54.05
CA ALA A 580 7.25 30.59 -52.65
C ALA A 580 8.41 30.16 -51.77
N ALA A 581 8.89 31.07 -50.92
CA ALA A 581 9.89 30.80 -49.92
C ALA A 581 9.23 30.71 -48.54
N ILE A 582 9.54 29.65 -47.79
CA ILE A 582 9.04 29.48 -46.42
C ILE A 582 10.06 30.07 -45.46
N THR A 583 9.59 30.92 -44.57
CA THR A 583 10.40 31.57 -43.53
C THR A 583 10.02 31.12 -42.13
N SER A 584 8.84 30.50 -41.96
CA SER A 584 8.41 29.96 -40.67
C SER A 584 7.33 28.89 -40.84
N TYR A 585 7.24 27.98 -39.87
CA TYR A 585 6.13 27.04 -39.71
C TYR A 585 5.78 26.83 -38.23
N ARG A 586 4.60 26.26 -37.97
CA ARG A 586 4.17 25.91 -36.60
C ARG A 586 3.61 24.50 -36.51
N ILE A 587 3.84 23.82 -35.38
CA ILE A 587 3.40 22.41 -35.15
C ILE A 587 2.22 22.26 -34.18
N PHE A 588 1.78 23.37 -33.55
CA PHE A 588 0.62 23.45 -32.66
C PHE A 588 -0.32 24.61 -33.01
#